data_AF-A0AA43AXD2-F1
#
_entry.id   AF-A0AA43AXD2-F1
#
_cell.length_a   1.000
_cell.length_b   1.000
_cell.length_c   1.000
_cell.angle_alpha   90.00
_cell.angle_beta   90.00
_cell.angle_gamma   90.00
#
_symmetry.space_group_name_H-M   'P 1'
#
loop_
_entity.id
_entity.type
_entity.pdbx_description
1 polymer ?
#
loop_
_entity_poly.entity_id
_entity_poly.type
_entity_poly.pdbx_seq_one_letter_code
_entity_poly.pdbx_strand_id
1 'polypeptide(L)'
;MNLERLRREFPVFDITTLPTIPEGYFDTSSYIDAAPSFENKERGLKVYIDYANYADRESGRSQRFCVSRYDEEEGDYEDVALSTNDWAEVIRFLSA
;
A
#
# COMPACT_ATOMS: atom_id res chain seq x y z
N MET A 1 2.24 -8.14 7.18
CA MET A 1 2.88 -6.88 7.60
C MET A 1 3.51 -7.03 8.96
N ASN A 2 4.50 -6.21 9.32
CA ASN A 2 5.08 -6.21 10.64
C ASN A 2 4.21 -5.38 11.61
N LEU A 3 3.36 -6.07 12.39
CA LEU A 3 2.36 -5.42 13.25
C LEU A 3 2.97 -4.58 14.38
N GLU A 4 4.13 -4.97 14.90
CA GLU A 4 4.83 -4.21 15.95
C GLU A 4 5.35 -2.88 15.41
N ARG A 5 5.93 -2.90 14.20
CA ARG A 5 6.38 -1.68 13.52
C ARG A 5 5.20 -0.77 13.18
N LEU A 6 4.13 -1.32 12.62
CA LEU A 6 2.94 -0.56 12.24
C LEU A 6 2.30 0.17 13.43
N ARG A 7 2.20 -0.47 14.60
CA ARG A 7 1.68 0.18 15.81
C ARG A 7 2.49 1.39 16.25
N ARG A 8 3.80 1.38 15.98
CA ARG A 8 4.70 2.49 16.31
C ARG A 8 4.60 3.61 15.27
N GLU A 9 4.57 3.25 13.98
CA GLU A 9 4.67 4.22 12.88
C GLU A 9 3.31 4.83 12.53
N PHE A 10 2.23 4.07 12.73
CA PHE A 10 0.85 4.45 12.43
C PHE A 10 -0.07 4.18 13.64
N PRO A 11 0.08 4.91 14.77
CA PRO A 11 -0.58 4.60 16.03
C PRO A 11 -2.11 4.70 16.00
N VAL A 12 -2.66 5.45 15.03
CA VAL A 12 -4.11 5.64 14.85
C VAL A 12 -4.68 4.77 13.73
N PHE A 13 -3.86 4.01 13.02
CA PHE A 13 -4.31 3.14 11.93
C PHE A 13 -4.86 1.84 12.48
N ASP A 14 -6.07 1.46 12.05
CA ASP A 14 -6.67 0.18 12.44
C ASP A 14 -6.01 -0.97 11.69
N ILE A 15 -4.97 -1.53 12.30
CA ILE A 15 -4.17 -2.64 11.75
C ILE A 15 -4.99 -3.91 11.52
N THR A 16 -6.17 -4.05 12.13
CA THR A 16 -7.03 -5.23 11.93
C THR A 16 -7.67 -5.24 10.54
N THR A 17 -7.66 -4.09 9.86
CA THR A 17 -8.20 -3.95 8.51
C THR A 17 -7.20 -4.32 7.42
N LEU A 18 -5.92 -4.53 7.78
CA LEU A 18 -4.86 -4.77 6.81
C LEU A 18 -5.01 -6.13 6.13
N PRO A 19 -4.81 -6.21 4.80
CA PRO A 19 -4.83 -7.48 4.10
C PRO A 19 -3.60 -8.32 4.42
N THR A 20 -3.67 -9.61 4.07
CA THR A 20 -2.49 -10.48 4.09
C THR A 20 -1.56 -10.09 2.95
N ILE A 21 -0.26 -9.96 3.23
CA ILE A 21 0.74 -9.66 2.19
C ILE A 21 0.86 -10.87 1.25
N PRO A 22 0.77 -10.68 -0.08
CA PRO A 22 0.98 -11.76 -1.05
C PRO A 22 2.41 -12.31 -1.02
N GLU A 23 2.60 -13.53 -1.50
CA GLU A 23 3.95 -14.14 -1.59
C GLU A 23 4.89 -13.28 -2.46
N GLY A 24 6.16 -13.17 -2.04
CA GLY A 24 7.18 -12.36 -2.71
C GLY A 24 7.10 -10.86 -2.43
N TYR A 25 6.10 -10.39 -1.68
CA TYR A 25 6.01 -9.02 -1.22
C TYR A 25 6.52 -8.86 0.22
N PHE A 26 7.06 -7.69 0.53
CA PHE A 26 7.65 -7.38 1.84
C PHE A 26 7.07 -6.08 2.39
N ASP A 27 6.87 -6.04 3.72
CA ASP A 27 6.43 -4.84 4.42
C ASP A 27 7.47 -3.72 4.30
N THR A 28 7.05 -2.58 3.77
CA THR A 28 7.88 -1.39 3.58
C THR A 28 7.31 -0.15 4.25
N SER A 29 6.20 -0.31 4.96
CA SER A 29 5.58 0.68 5.84
C SER A 29 6.62 1.51 6.59
N SER A 30 6.63 2.82 6.36
CA SER A 30 7.51 3.78 7.03
C SER A 30 6.70 4.89 7.69
N TYR A 31 7.16 5.41 8.83
CA TYR A 31 6.53 6.58 9.48
C TYR A 31 6.55 7.87 8.62
N ILE A 32 7.36 7.89 7.57
CA ILE A 32 7.44 8.98 6.58
C ILE A 32 6.34 8.83 5.53
N ASP A 33 5.86 7.61 5.28
CA ASP A 33 4.77 7.37 4.35
C ASP A 33 3.45 7.80 4.98
N ALA A 34 2.55 8.27 4.12
CA ALA A 34 1.16 8.57 4.41
C ALA A 34 0.38 7.38 5.01
N ALA A 35 0.74 6.19 4.54
CA ALA A 35 -0.01 4.98 4.75
C ALA A 35 0.92 3.76 4.83
N PRO A 36 0.51 2.70 5.53
CA PRO A 36 1.15 1.40 5.44
C PRO A 36 1.36 0.96 3.99
N SER A 37 2.50 0.32 3.72
CA SER A 37 2.82 -0.14 2.38
C SER A 37 3.65 -1.42 2.36
N PHE A 38 3.62 -2.09 1.23
CA PHE A 38 4.45 -3.27 0.97
C PHE A 38 4.86 -3.27 -0.50
N GLU A 39 6.00 -3.87 -0.82
CA GLU A 39 6.55 -3.84 -2.18
C GLU A 39 7.07 -5.21 -2.63
N ASN A 40 7.16 -5.38 -3.95
CA ASN A 40 7.92 -6.42 -4.61
C ASN A 40 8.92 -5.73 -5.55
N LYS A 41 10.20 -5.73 -5.16
CA LYS A 41 11.27 -5.08 -5.92
C LYS A 41 11.55 -5.76 -7.25
N GLU A 42 11.43 -7.09 -7.31
CA GLU A 42 11.67 -7.85 -8.55
C GLU A 42 10.67 -7.49 -9.65
N ARG A 43 9.46 -7.08 -9.24
CA ARG A 43 8.39 -6.63 -10.14
C ARG A 43 8.27 -5.12 -10.24
N GLY A 44 9.05 -4.36 -9.46
CA GLY A 44 8.96 -2.90 -9.40
C GLY A 44 7.56 -2.43 -9.00
N LEU A 45 6.90 -3.09 -8.04
CA LEU A 45 5.54 -2.75 -7.60
C LEU A 45 5.51 -2.40 -6.10
N LYS A 46 4.86 -1.30 -5.75
CA LYS A 46 4.56 -0.93 -4.37
C LYS A 46 3.05 -0.75 -4.20
N VAL A 47 2.53 -1.23 -3.08
CA VAL A 47 1.11 -1.13 -2.73
C VAL A 47 0.98 -0.32 -1.45
N TYR A 48 0.20 0.76 -1.53
CA TYR A 48 -0.17 1.61 -0.42
C TYR A 48 -1.58 1.24 0.05
N ILE A 49 -1.77 1.15 1.37
CA ILE A 49 -3.04 0.77 1.99
C ILE A 49 -3.50 1.90 2.90
N ASP A 50 -4.40 2.71 2.38
CA ASP A 50 -5.01 3.82 3.09
C ASP A 50 -6.06 3.35 4.10
N TYR A 51 -6.55 4.28 4.91
CA TYR A 51 -7.56 4.03 5.92
C TYR A 51 -8.83 3.42 5.32
N ALA A 52 -9.41 2.46 6.05
CA ALA A 52 -10.66 1.82 5.66
C ALA A 52 -11.80 2.85 5.53
N ASN A 53 -11.84 3.80 6.48
CA ASN A 53 -12.77 4.92 6.44
C ASN A 53 -12.29 6.00 5.46
N TYR A 54 -13.15 6.37 4.52
CA TYR A 54 -12.84 7.36 3.48
C TYR A 54 -12.49 8.74 4.05
N ALA A 55 -13.10 9.14 5.17
CA ALA A 55 -12.86 10.45 5.79
C ALA A 55 -11.46 10.61 6.38
N ASP A 56 -10.78 9.49 6.68
CA ASP A 56 -9.44 9.46 7.28
C ASP A 56 -8.34 9.31 6.22
N ARG A 57 -8.70 9.13 4.94
CA ARG A 57 -7.72 8.83 3.88
C ARG A 57 -6.81 10.00 3.57
N GLU A 58 -5.54 9.69 3.33
CA GLU A 58 -4.55 10.71 3.03
C GLU A 58 -4.67 11.16 1.57
N SER A 59 -5.09 12.42 1.40
CA SER A 59 -5.67 12.97 0.19
C SER A 59 -7.03 12.33 -0.13
N GLY A 60 -8.11 13.10 -0.08
CA GLY A 60 -9.47 12.63 -0.45
C GLY A 60 -9.64 12.25 -1.93
N ARG A 61 -8.59 11.77 -2.59
CA ARG A 61 -8.47 11.46 -4.02
C ARG A 61 -8.03 10.01 -4.29
N SER A 62 -7.39 9.32 -3.35
CA SER A 62 -7.00 7.91 -3.49
C SER A 62 -8.11 6.95 -3.03
N GLN A 63 -8.28 5.85 -3.77
CA GLN A 63 -9.02 4.70 -3.23
C GLN A 63 -8.17 4.02 -2.14
N ARG A 64 -8.78 3.09 -1.39
CA ARG A 64 -8.13 2.44 -0.24
C ARG A 64 -6.81 1.77 -0.62
N PHE A 65 -6.77 1.13 -1.78
CA PHE A 65 -5.60 0.42 -2.26
C PHE A 65 -5.07 1.14 -3.50
N CYS A 66 -3.81 1.51 -3.46
CA CYS A 66 -3.10 2.09 -4.59
C CYS A 66 -1.90 1.20 -4.92
N VAL A 67 -1.82 0.73 -6.17
CA VAL A 67 -0.66 0.01 -6.69
C VAL A 67 0.08 0.95 -7.61
N SER A 68 1.34 1.20 -7.29
CA SER A 68 2.24 2.01 -8.11
C SER A 68 3.36 1.17 -8.70
N ARG A 69 3.79 1.52 -9.90
CA ARG A 69 5.03 1.01 -10.50
C ARG A 69 6.20 1.89 -10.12
N TYR A 70 7.37 1.28 -10.05
CA TYR A 70 8.61 2.02 -9.94
C TYR A 70 8.87 2.76 -11.25
N ASP A 71 8.98 4.07 -11.17
CA ASP A 71 9.36 4.93 -12.27
C ASP A 71 10.88 5.14 -12.24
N GLU A 72 11.59 4.69 -13.28
CA GLU A 72 13.04 4.80 -13.33
C GLU A 72 13.52 6.24 -13.58
N GLU A 73 12.69 7.11 -14.16
CA GLU A 73 13.05 8.50 -14.47
C GLU A 73 12.99 9.38 -13.21
N GLU A 74 11.91 9.26 -12.43
CA GLU A 74 11.68 9.98 -11.18
C GLU A 74 12.35 9.28 -9.97
N GLY A 75 12.66 7.99 -10.10
CA GLY A 75 13.33 7.19 -9.07
C GLY A 75 12.43 6.85 -7.88
N ASP A 76 11.12 6.77 -8.11
CA ASP A 76 10.13 6.54 -7.06
C ASP A 76 8.91 5.71 -7.53
N TYR A 77 7.82 5.72 -6.75
CA TYR A 77 6.60 4.96 -7.02
C TYR A 77 5.39 5.89 -7.29
N GLU A 78 5.56 6.93 -8.11
CA GLU A 78 4.48 7.85 -8.48
C GLU A 78 3.59 7.38 -9.65
N ASP A 79 4.01 6.40 -10.48
CA ASP A 79 3.17 5.82 -11.55
C ASP A 79 2.04 4.94 -10.97
N VAL A 80 0.87 5.53 -10.73
CA VAL A 80 -0.30 4.80 -10.24
C VAL A 80 -0.88 3.89 -11.34
N ALA A 81 -0.67 2.59 -11.19
CA ALA A 81 -1.14 1.57 -12.12
C ALA A 81 -2.55 1.05 -11.79
N LEU A 82 -2.95 1.07 -10.52
CA LEU A 82 -4.29 0.68 -10.07
C LEU A 82 -4.68 1.45 -8.81
N SER A 83 -5.91 1.96 -8.76
CA SER A 83 -6.52 2.51 -7.54
C SER A 83 -7.93 1.96 -7.37
N THR A 84 -8.17 1.19 -6.30
CA THR A 84 -9.46 0.54 -6.02
C THR A 84 -9.74 0.40 -4.53
N ASN A 85 -11.01 0.18 -4.16
CA ASN A 85 -11.40 -0.24 -2.80
C ASN A 85 -11.50 -1.75 -2.66
N ASP A 86 -11.37 -2.51 -3.76
CA ASP A 86 -11.55 -3.95 -3.78
C ASP A 86 -10.20 -4.68 -3.72
N TRP A 87 -9.98 -5.42 -2.64
CA TRP A 87 -8.73 -6.17 -2.46
C TRP A 87 -8.58 -7.33 -3.45
N ALA A 88 -9.69 -7.93 -3.91
CA ALA A 88 -9.61 -9.02 -4.87
C ALA A 88 -9.15 -8.52 -6.25
N GLU A 89 -9.52 -7.31 -6.65
CA GLU A 89 -8.97 -6.64 -7.83
C GLU A 89 -7.46 -6.41 -7.70
N VAL A 90 -6.98 -5.97 -6.52
CA VAL A 90 -5.55 -5.83 -6.26
C VAL A 90 -4.85 -7.18 -6.44
N ILE A 91 -5.34 -8.26 -5.81
CA ILE A 91 -4.73 -9.59 -5.94
C ILE A 91 -4.68 -10.06 -7.39
N ARG A 92 -5.75 -9.84 -8.18
CA ARG A 92 -5.76 -10.18 -9.61
C ARG A 92 -4.70 -9.40 -10.38
N PHE A 93 -4.57 -8.10 -10.12
CA PHE A 93 -3.53 -7.27 -10.73
C PHE A 93 -2.12 -7.72 -10.34
N LEU A 94 -1.89 -8.00 -9.05
CA LEU A 94 -0.60 -8.51 -8.56
C LEU A 94 -0.33 -9.95 -9.02
N SER A 95 -1.28 -10.67 -9.60
CA SER A 95 -1.05 -12.05 -10.07
C SER A 95 -0.97 -12.16 -11.60
N ALA A 96 -1.23 -11.06 -12.31
CA ALA A 96 -1.08 -10.96 -13.76
C ALA A 96 0.39 -10.74 -14.16
#